data_AF-A0A259HGU0-F1
#
_entry.id   AF-A0A259HGU0-F1
#
_cell.length_a   1.000
_cell.length_b   1.000
_cell.length_c   1.000
_cell.angle_alpha   90.00
_cell.angle_beta   90.00
_cell.angle_gamma   90.00
#
_symmetry.space_group_name_H-M   'P 1'
#
loop_
_entity.id
_entity.type
_entity.pdbx_description
1 polymer ?
#
loop_
_entity_poly.entity_id
_entity_poly.type
_entity_poly.pdbx_seq_one_letter_code
_entity_poly.pdbx_strand_id
1 'polypeptide(L)'
;MKKYLVGIWFSLPVQLCLLHFRKYQVLLFFWYILFATVTGNFMATFGAYSLYLAPEYLDAVTPISTAIVGFAIGVFIMGWNITTFILHSRNLKFLATTAQPFLKYCINNAIIPLLFLLVYAISAIDYATRKEFLPTLEILLLVGGFIAGVGLSITIAFLYFFGADKTIYSSMSAVIKSANNRYDHLPPAKKLPKEQKELRIDWFLTANFQLRKPREVRHY
;
A
#
# COMPACT_ATOMS: atom_id res chain seq x y z
N MET A 1 29.41 4.41 -6.38
CA MET A 1 28.40 4.77 -5.35
C MET A 1 27.37 5.80 -5.83
N LYS A 2 27.76 6.94 -6.43
CA LYS A 2 26.82 7.97 -6.95
C LYS A 2 25.73 7.43 -7.89
N LYS A 3 26.05 6.51 -8.80
CA LYS A 3 25.08 5.92 -9.75
C LYS A 3 23.97 5.08 -9.08
N TYR A 4 24.29 4.36 -8.00
CA TYR A 4 23.29 3.56 -7.27
C TYR A 4 22.35 4.42 -6.43
N LEU A 5 22.87 5.48 -5.80
CA LEU A 5 22.07 6.46 -5.06
C LEU A 5 21.06 7.19 -5.96
N VAL A 6 21.48 7.56 -7.17
CA VAL A 6 20.60 8.14 -8.19
C VAL A 6 19.50 7.14 -8.59
N GLY A 7 19.85 5.85 -8.74
CA GLY A 7 18.88 4.80 -9.06
C GLY A 7 17.82 4.58 -7.97
N ILE A 8 18.21 4.65 -6.68
CA ILE A 8 17.28 4.55 -5.55
C ILE A 8 16.37 5.79 -5.49
N TRP A 9 16.92 6.98 -5.72
CA TRP A 9 16.14 8.22 -5.68
C TRP A 9 15.05 8.24 -6.76
N PHE A 10 15.34 7.77 -7.98
CA PHE A 10 14.38 7.68 -9.07
C PHE A 10 13.63 6.34 -9.13
N SER A 11 13.64 5.58 -8.03
CA SER A 11 12.83 4.36 -7.90
C SER A 11 11.37 4.71 -7.60
N LEU A 12 10.45 3.90 -8.13
CA LEU A 12 9.02 4.09 -7.90
C LEU A 12 8.65 4.17 -6.41
N PRO A 13 9.21 3.36 -5.49
CA PRO A 13 8.86 3.46 -4.07
C PRO A 13 9.21 4.80 -3.44
N VAL A 14 10.42 5.31 -3.71
CA VAL A 14 10.88 6.59 -3.18
C VAL A 14 10.08 7.75 -3.80
N GLN A 15 9.88 7.70 -5.12
CA GLN A 15 9.11 8.71 -5.84
C GLN A 15 7.66 8.75 -5.37
N LEU A 16 7.02 7.60 -5.12
CA LEU A 16 5.69 7.51 -4.53
C LEU A 16 5.67 8.13 -3.14
N CYS A 17 6.59 7.73 -2.26
CA CYS A 17 6.67 8.29 -0.91
C CYS A 17 6.73 9.82 -0.95
N LEU A 18 7.65 10.39 -1.73
CA LEU A 18 7.78 11.85 -1.92
C LEU A 18 6.51 12.49 -2.50
N LEU A 19 5.81 11.79 -3.39
CA LEU A 19 4.59 12.29 -4.02
C LEU A 19 3.45 12.49 -3.00
N HIS A 20 3.33 11.61 -2.00
CA HIS A 20 2.34 11.76 -0.92
C HIS A 20 2.57 13.05 -0.13
N PHE A 21 3.82 13.36 0.21
CA PHE A 21 4.19 14.61 0.90
C PHE A 21 3.97 15.86 0.05
N ARG A 22 4.05 15.74 -1.28
CA ARG A 22 3.93 16.88 -2.20
C ARG A 22 2.49 17.22 -2.60
N LYS A 23 1.64 16.21 -2.87
CA LYS A 23 0.29 16.44 -3.44
C LYS A 23 -0.86 16.00 -2.53
N TYR A 24 -0.66 15.07 -1.58
CA TYR A 24 -1.77 14.44 -0.83
C TYR A 24 -1.50 14.37 0.68
N GLN A 25 -1.10 15.50 1.26
CA GLN A 25 -0.76 15.63 2.68
C GLN A 25 -1.91 15.26 3.62
N VAL A 26 -3.16 15.54 3.23
CA VAL A 26 -4.34 15.18 4.02
C VAL A 26 -4.43 13.67 4.27
N LEU A 27 -4.01 12.83 3.32
CA LEU A 27 -4.02 11.38 3.54
C LEU A 27 -2.94 10.94 4.55
N LEU A 28 -1.82 11.67 4.64
CA LEU A 28 -0.77 11.42 5.62
C LEU A 28 -1.21 11.78 7.05
N PHE A 29 -2.22 12.64 7.22
CA PHE A 29 -2.78 12.97 8.52
C PHE A 29 -3.37 11.73 9.22
N PHE A 30 -4.05 10.85 8.48
CA PHE A 30 -4.57 9.60 9.06
C PHE A 30 -3.45 8.68 9.54
N TRP A 31 -2.35 8.59 8.78
CA TRP A 31 -1.16 7.88 9.23
C TRP A 31 -0.55 8.50 10.47
N TYR A 32 -0.43 9.83 10.51
CA TYR A 32 0.09 10.54 11.67
C TYR A 32 -0.70 10.22 12.94
N ILE A 33 -2.04 10.22 12.89
CA ILE A 33 -2.88 9.84 14.03
C ILE A 33 -2.61 8.40 14.47
N LEU A 34 -2.50 7.47 13.53
CA LEU A 34 -2.22 6.07 13.86
C LEU A 34 -0.84 5.92 14.52
N PHE A 35 0.20 6.53 13.95
CA PHE A 35 1.53 6.56 14.55
C PHE A 35 1.49 7.17 15.95
N ALA A 36 0.85 8.33 16.11
CA ALA A 36 0.79 9.02 17.40
C ALA A 36 0.03 8.22 18.47
N THR A 37 -1.04 7.52 18.09
CA THR A 37 -1.79 6.62 19.00
C THR A 37 -0.92 5.46 19.45
N VAL A 38 -0.27 4.78 18.50
CA VAL A 38 0.55 3.59 18.77
C VAL A 38 1.83 3.91 19.54
N THR A 39 2.37 5.13 19.42
CA THR A 39 3.52 5.57 20.23
C THR A 39 3.12 6.19 21.57
N GLY A 40 1.82 6.27 21.88
CA GLY A 40 1.33 6.86 23.14
C GLY A 40 1.38 8.40 23.19
N ASN A 41 1.60 9.08 22.06
CA ASN A 41 1.61 10.54 21.97
C ASN A 41 0.21 11.13 21.74
N PHE A 42 -0.79 10.29 21.49
CA PHE A 42 -2.17 10.70 21.24
C PHE A 42 -3.15 9.90 22.10
N MET A 43 -4.04 10.62 22.80
CA MET A 43 -5.09 10.06 23.67
C MET A 43 -4.63 8.96 24.65
N ALA A 44 -3.36 8.98 25.10
CA ALA A 44 -2.86 7.99 26.04
C ALA A 44 -3.63 7.99 27.38
N THR A 45 -4.03 9.17 27.87
CA THR A 45 -4.85 9.32 29.08
C THR A 45 -6.25 8.71 28.94
N PHE A 46 -6.77 8.61 27.71
CA PHE A 46 -8.06 7.97 27.41
C PHE A 46 -7.92 6.47 27.10
N GLY A 47 -6.73 5.88 27.25
CA GLY A 47 -6.50 4.46 27.02
C GLY A 47 -6.39 4.06 25.55
N ALA A 48 -6.31 5.01 24.61
CA ALA A 48 -6.19 4.67 23.18
C ALA A 48 -4.93 3.83 22.89
N TYR A 49 -3.84 4.13 23.59
CA TYR A 49 -2.58 3.39 23.53
C TYR A 49 -2.72 1.94 24.01
N SER A 50 -3.42 1.70 25.12
CA SER A 50 -3.63 0.35 25.63
C SER A 50 -4.60 -0.44 24.75
N LEU A 51 -5.69 0.18 24.30
CA LEU A 51 -6.68 -0.45 23.40
C LEU A 51 -6.06 -0.91 22.08
N TYR A 52 -5.10 -0.16 21.53
CA TYR A 52 -4.42 -0.55 20.30
C TYR A 52 -3.41 -1.67 20.50
N LEU A 53 -2.68 -1.70 21.63
CA LEU A 53 -1.56 -2.62 21.83
C LEU A 53 -1.95 -3.90 22.57
N ALA A 54 -2.94 -3.82 23.46
CA ALA A 54 -3.52 -4.89 24.23
C ALA A 54 -5.06 -4.84 24.10
N PRO A 55 -5.60 -5.19 22.92
CA PRO A 55 -7.04 -5.18 22.73
C PRO A 55 -7.69 -6.24 23.60
N GLU A 56 -8.58 -5.81 24.49
CA GLU A 56 -9.42 -6.69 25.29
C GLU A 56 -10.71 -6.98 24.53
N TYR A 57 -10.97 -8.25 24.27
CA TYR A 57 -12.26 -8.73 23.76
C TYR A 57 -12.73 -9.87 24.66
N LEU A 58 -13.99 -9.83 25.09
CA LEU A 58 -14.55 -10.80 26.05
C LEU A 58 -13.69 -10.89 27.33
N ASP A 59 -13.27 -9.73 27.86
CA ASP A 59 -12.44 -9.57 29.07
C ASP A 59 -11.07 -10.27 29.01
N ALA A 60 -10.57 -10.57 27.81
CA ALA A 60 -9.27 -11.20 27.61
C ALA A 60 -8.49 -10.62 26.43
N VAL A 61 -7.18 -10.47 26.62
CA VAL A 61 -6.21 -10.19 25.56
C VAL A 61 -5.79 -11.52 24.94
N THR A 62 -6.36 -11.85 23.79
CA THR A 62 -6.10 -13.13 23.11
C THR A 62 -5.46 -12.90 21.73
N PRO A 63 -4.88 -13.95 21.12
CA PRO A 63 -4.44 -13.89 19.73
C PRO A 63 -5.58 -13.52 18.76
N ILE A 64 -6.83 -13.83 19.10
CA ILE A 64 -8.00 -13.46 18.30
C ILE A 64 -8.29 -11.96 18.46
N SER A 65 -8.21 -11.44 19.68
CA SER A 65 -8.36 -10.02 19.99
C SER A 65 -7.39 -9.15 19.16
N THR A 66 -6.12 -9.56 19.14
CA THR A 66 -5.07 -8.90 18.35
C THR A 66 -5.23 -9.13 16.85
N ALA A 67 -5.76 -10.28 16.41
CA ALA A 67 -6.09 -10.53 15.02
C ALA A 67 -7.20 -9.60 14.50
N ILE A 68 -8.18 -9.22 15.31
CA ILE A 68 -9.23 -8.26 14.92
C ILE A 68 -8.62 -6.88 14.66
N VAL A 69 -7.73 -6.42 15.54
CA VAL A 69 -6.99 -5.15 15.33
C VAL A 69 -6.12 -5.23 14.08
N GLY A 70 -5.40 -6.35 13.89
CA GLY A 70 -4.62 -6.60 12.68
C GLY A 70 -5.48 -6.57 11.42
N PHE A 71 -6.68 -7.17 11.46
CA PHE A 71 -7.62 -7.14 10.36
C PHE A 71 -8.08 -5.71 10.03
N ALA A 72 -8.44 -4.92 11.03
CA ALA A 72 -8.84 -3.52 10.84
C ALA A 72 -7.71 -2.68 10.23
N ILE A 73 -6.47 -2.86 10.71
CA ILE A 73 -5.28 -2.18 10.17
C ILE A 73 -5.02 -2.63 8.73
N GLY A 74 -5.16 -3.91 8.42
CA GLY A 74 -4.99 -4.40 7.05
C GLY A 74 -6.06 -3.88 6.09
N VAL A 75 -7.31 -3.73 6.53
CA VAL A 75 -8.36 -3.04 5.77
C VAL A 75 -7.97 -1.57 5.52
N PHE A 76 -7.46 -0.87 6.53
CA PHE A 76 -6.97 0.50 6.37
C PHE A 76 -5.81 0.59 5.36
N ILE A 77 -4.82 -0.32 5.45
CA ILE A 77 -3.69 -0.39 4.51
C ILE A 77 -4.18 -0.62 3.08
N MET A 78 -5.16 -1.49 2.89
CA MET A 78 -5.73 -1.74 1.57
C MET A 78 -6.53 -0.54 1.06
N GLY A 79 -7.33 0.10 1.92
CA GLY A 79 -8.03 1.34 1.59
C GLY A 79 -7.07 2.44 1.14
N TRP A 80 -5.99 2.66 1.90
CA TRP A 80 -4.91 3.58 1.52
C TRP A 80 -4.31 3.25 0.15
N ASN A 81 -3.98 1.98 -0.11
CA ASN A 81 -3.41 1.57 -1.39
C ASN A 81 -4.39 1.77 -2.55
N ILE A 82 -5.68 1.46 -2.37
CA ILE A 82 -6.71 1.66 -3.39
C ILE A 82 -6.90 3.15 -3.68
N THR A 83 -7.10 3.97 -2.66
CA THR A 83 -7.33 5.42 -2.82
C THR A 83 -6.14 6.09 -3.50
N THR A 84 -4.92 5.81 -3.03
CA THR A 84 -3.71 6.41 -3.61
C THR A 84 -3.43 5.85 -5.01
N PHE A 85 -3.75 4.59 -5.30
CA PHE A 85 -3.67 4.04 -6.66
C PHE A 85 -4.60 4.79 -7.63
N ILE A 86 -5.84 5.05 -7.23
CA ILE A 86 -6.81 5.80 -8.04
C ILE A 86 -6.31 7.22 -8.30
N LEU A 87 -5.83 7.92 -7.26
CA LEU A 87 -5.33 9.29 -7.37
C LEU A 87 -4.08 9.41 -8.25
N HIS A 88 -3.14 8.47 -8.12
CA HIS A 88 -1.88 8.49 -8.87
C HIS A 88 -1.95 7.77 -10.23
N SER A 89 -3.07 7.14 -10.56
CA SER A 89 -3.26 6.38 -11.81
C SER A 89 -2.91 7.22 -13.06
N ARG A 90 -3.26 8.52 -13.05
CA ARG A 90 -2.97 9.46 -14.14
C ARG A 90 -1.48 9.72 -14.33
N ASN A 91 -0.70 9.73 -13.25
CA ASN A 91 0.74 9.95 -13.27
C ASN A 91 1.53 8.66 -13.58
N LEU A 92 0.92 7.50 -13.34
CA LEU A 92 1.56 6.18 -13.40
C LEU A 92 0.99 5.30 -14.52
N LYS A 93 0.68 5.89 -15.68
CA LYS A 93 0.08 5.17 -16.82
C LYS A 93 0.87 3.94 -17.27
N PHE A 94 2.19 3.91 -17.06
CA PHE A 94 3.00 2.75 -17.40
C PHE A 94 2.65 1.51 -16.58
N LEU A 95 2.14 1.65 -15.36
CA LEU A 95 1.69 0.50 -14.56
C LEU A 95 0.53 -0.21 -15.26
N ALA A 96 -0.39 0.54 -15.87
CA ALA A 96 -1.55 0.00 -16.57
C ALA A 96 -1.18 -0.86 -17.79
N THR A 97 0.02 -0.66 -18.36
CA THR A 97 0.54 -1.52 -19.45
C THR A 97 1.14 -2.84 -18.98
N THR A 98 1.14 -3.09 -17.67
CA THR A 98 1.76 -4.28 -17.08
C THR A 98 0.71 -5.15 -16.40
N ALA A 99 0.91 -6.47 -16.42
CA ALA A 99 0.00 -7.41 -15.74
C ALA A 99 -0.10 -7.13 -14.24
N GLN A 100 -1.29 -7.17 -13.65
CA GLN A 100 -1.52 -6.91 -12.21
C GLN A 100 -0.98 -5.54 -11.76
N PRO A 101 -1.48 -4.42 -12.32
CA PRO A 101 -0.99 -3.07 -12.02
C PRO A 101 -1.13 -2.71 -10.54
N PHE A 102 -2.26 -3.07 -9.92
CA PHE A 102 -2.54 -2.76 -8.52
C PHE A 102 -1.59 -3.46 -7.55
N LEU A 103 -1.31 -4.75 -7.74
CA LEU A 103 -0.38 -5.50 -6.89
C LEU A 103 1.03 -4.86 -6.91
N LYS A 104 1.50 -4.48 -8.10
CA LYS A 104 2.78 -3.77 -8.24
C LYS A 104 2.74 -2.41 -7.56
N TYR A 105 1.63 -1.69 -7.66
CA TYR A 105 1.46 -0.44 -6.95
C TYR A 105 1.58 -0.65 -5.43
N CYS A 106 0.86 -1.61 -4.84
CA CYS A 106 0.92 -1.90 -3.41
C CYS A 106 2.35 -2.21 -2.94
N ILE A 107 3.10 -3.03 -3.69
CA ILE A 107 4.49 -3.36 -3.36
C ILE A 107 5.37 -2.11 -3.36
N ASN A 108 5.22 -1.23 -4.35
CA ASN A 108 6.02 -0.01 -4.42
C ASN A 108 5.52 1.06 -3.45
N ASN A 109 4.26 1.02 -3.01
CA ASN A 109 3.68 1.92 -2.03
C ASN A 109 3.73 1.38 -0.59
N ALA A 110 4.55 0.35 -0.34
CA ALA A 110 4.59 -0.35 0.95
C ALA A 110 5.41 0.38 2.03
N ILE A 111 6.17 1.42 1.70
CA ILE A 111 7.11 2.09 2.64
C ILE A 111 6.39 2.57 3.91
N ILE A 112 5.32 3.36 3.77
CA ILE A 112 4.58 3.92 4.92
C ILE A 112 3.84 2.81 5.69
N PRO A 113 3.07 1.92 5.03
CA PRO A 113 2.43 0.79 5.71
C PRO A 113 3.40 -0.12 6.48
N LEU A 114 4.52 -0.50 5.86
CA LEU A 114 5.51 -1.37 6.51
C LEU A 114 6.17 -0.67 7.68
N LEU A 115 6.51 0.62 7.55
CA LEU A 115 7.03 1.40 8.67
C LEU A 115 6.06 1.43 9.85
N PHE A 116 4.76 1.61 9.56
CA PHE A 116 3.74 1.57 10.60
C PHE A 116 3.63 0.21 11.27
N LEU A 117 3.60 -0.88 10.49
CA LEU A 117 3.56 -2.24 11.03
C LEU A 117 4.78 -2.55 11.91
N LEU A 118 5.97 -2.07 11.53
CA LEU A 118 7.19 -2.20 12.35
C LEU A 118 7.08 -1.43 13.66
N VAL A 119 6.66 -0.16 13.61
CA VAL A 119 6.48 0.66 14.82
C VAL A 119 5.42 0.06 15.73
N TYR A 120 4.32 -0.44 15.17
CA TYR A 120 3.29 -1.15 15.91
C TYR A 120 3.83 -2.40 16.58
N ALA A 121 4.55 -3.26 15.85
CA ALA A 121 5.10 -4.49 16.41
C ALA A 121 6.09 -4.21 17.55
N ILE A 122 6.97 -3.23 17.39
CA ILE A 122 7.92 -2.82 18.44
C ILE A 122 7.16 -2.30 19.67
N SER A 123 6.18 -1.44 19.47
CA SER A 123 5.39 -0.85 20.57
C SER A 123 4.56 -1.90 21.29
N ALA A 124 3.96 -2.85 20.57
CA ALA A 124 3.19 -3.96 21.13
C ALA A 124 4.06 -4.90 21.97
N ILE A 125 5.25 -5.25 21.47
CA ILE A 125 6.21 -6.08 22.22
C ILE A 125 6.69 -5.37 23.48
N ASP A 126 7.01 -4.07 23.38
CA ASP A 126 7.43 -3.28 24.54
C ASP A 126 6.32 -3.17 25.58
N TYR A 127 5.07 -2.94 25.14
CA TYR A 127 3.89 -2.92 26.01
C TYR A 127 3.67 -4.25 26.71
N ALA A 128 3.64 -5.36 25.98
CA ALA A 128 3.39 -6.69 26.52
C ALA A 128 4.50 -7.12 27.50
N THR A 129 5.76 -6.76 27.23
CA THR A 129 6.90 -7.11 28.10
C THR A 129 6.92 -6.25 29.36
N ARG A 130 6.72 -4.93 29.25
CA ARG A 130 6.93 -3.99 30.37
C ARG A 130 5.70 -3.74 31.22
N LYS A 131 4.49 -3.79 30.64
CA LYS A 131 3.26 -3.44 31.34
C LYS A 131 2.46 -4.66 31.79
N GLU A 132 2.39 -5.68 30.95
CA GLU A 132 1.62 -6.89 31.24
C GLU A 132 2.47 -8.04 31.77
N PHE A 133 3.81 -7.92 31.70
CA PHE A 133 4.76 -8.94 32.14
C PHE A 133 4.47 -10.33 31.55
N LEU A 134 3.99 -10.35 30.30
CA LEU A 134 3.61 -11.60 29.64
C LEU A 134 4.84 -12.46 29.31
N PRO A 135 4.71 -13.79 29.37
CA PRO A 135 5.77 -14.69 28.93
C PRO A 135 5.99 -14.59 27.42
N THR A 136 7.23 -14.79 26.97
CA THR A 136 7.64 -14.63 25.56
C THR A 136 6.78 -15.41 24.57
N LEU A 137 6.30 -16.60 24.95
CA LEU A 137 5.43 -17.42 24.10
C LEU A 137 4.09 -16.74 23.83
N GLU A 138 3.48 -16.12 24.85
CA GLU A 138 2.22 -15.40 24.69
C GLU A 138 2.40 -14.16 23.81
N ILE A 139 3.50 -13.42 23.98
CA ILE A 139 3.84 -12.28 23.12
C ILE A 139 3.94 -12.72 21.66
N LEU A 140 4.61 -13.85 21.38
CA LEU A 140 4.71 -14.39 20.02
C LEU A 140 3.35 -14.80 19.44
N LEU A 141 2.46 -15.38 20.26
CA LEU A 141 1.10 -15.72 19.84
C LEU A 141 0.26 -14.48 19.55
N LEU A 142 0.36 -13.42 20.35
CA LEU A 142 -0.33 -12.14 20.14
C LEU A 142 0.17 -11.44 18.87
N VAL A 143 1.49 -11.34 18.68
CA VAL A 143 2.09 -10.79 17.45
C VAL A 143 1.72 -11.64 16.24
N GLY A 144 1.71 -12.96 16.38
CA GLY A 144 1.28 -13.89 15.34
C GLY A 144 -0.19 -13.69 14.95
N GLY A 145 -1.08 -13.54 15.94
CA GLY A 145 -2.49 -13.24 15.74
C GLY A 145 -2.70 -11.94 14.96
N PHE A 146 -2.01 -10.87 15.37
CA PHE A 146 -2.02 -9.60 14.67
C PHE A 146 -1.58 -9.71 13.21
N ILE A 147 -0.42 -10.34 12.94
CA ILE A 147 0.11 -10.53 11.58
C ILE A 147 -0.87 -11.37 10.75
N ALA A 148 -1.46 -12.41 11.33
CA ALA A 148 -2.46 -13.25 10.66
C ALA A 148 -3.70 -12.43 10.28
N GLY A 149 -4.19 -11.55 11.14
CA GLY A 149 -5.30 -10.64 10.85
C GLY A 149 -5.01 -9.69 9.68
N VAL A 150 -3.82 -9.07 9.68
CA VAL A 150 -3.36 -8.21 8.57
C VAL A 150 -3.26 -9.03 7.28
N GLY A 151 -2.64 -10.20 7.32
CA GLY A 151 -2.50 -11.08 6.15
C GLY A 151 -3.84 -11.55 5.59
N LEU A 152 -4.79 -11.88 6.46
CA LEU A 152 -6.13 -12.31 6.09
C LEU A 152 -6.91 -11.20 5.37
N SER A 153 -6.95 -9.99 5.94
CA SER A 153 -7.64 -8.86 5.32
C SER A 153 -7.05 -8.47 3.96
N ILE A 154 -5.72 -8.45 3.84
CA ILE A 154 -5.03 -8.20 2.57
C ILE A 154 -5.36 -9.28 1.54
N THR A 155 -5.36 -10.56 1.95
CA THR A 155 -5.70 -11.69 1.07
C THR A 155 -7.13 -11.57 0.56
N ILE A 156 -8.10 -11.29 1.44
CA ILE A 156 -9.50 -11.08 1.06
C ILE A 156 -9.63 -9.93 0.06
N ALA A 157 -8.95 -8.81 0.31
CA ALA A 157 -8.99 -7.64 -0.57
C ALA A 157 -8.43 -7.96 -1.97
N PHE A 158 -7.33 -8.71 -2.07
CA PHE A 158 -6.78 -9.12 -3.36
C PHE A 158 -7.64 -10.16 -4.08
N LEU A 159 -8.22 -11.14 -3.36
CA LEU A 159 -9.15 -12.11 -3.94
C LEU A 159 -10.35 -11.39 -4.57
N TYR A 160 -10.92 -10.42 -3.87
CA TYR A 160 -11.97 -9.56 -4.40
C TYR A 160 -11.50 -8.77 -5.62
N PHE A 161 -10.33 -8.10 -5.52
CA PHE A 161 -9.82 -7.23 -6.59
C PHE A 161 -9.47 -8.00 -7.87
N PHE A 162 -8.86 -9.19 -7.78
CA PHE A 162 -8.56 -10.00 -8.96
C PHE A 162 -9.82 -10.55 -9.63
N GLY A 163 -10.85 -10.86 -8.84
CA GLY A 163 -12.18 -11.19 -9.38
C GLY A 163 -12.80 -10.00 -10.13
N ALA A 164 -12.73 -8.80 -9.54
CA ALA A 164 -13.24 -7.57 -10.13
C ALA A 164 -12.47 -7.17 -11.40
N ASP A 165 -11.14 -7.24 -11.40
CA ASP A 165 -10.27 -6.90 -12.54
C ASP A 165 -10.59 -7.77 -13.77
N LYS A 166 -10.77 -9.08 -13.57
CA LYS A 166 -11.21 -10.00 -14.63
C LYS A 166 -12.55 -9.56 -15.25
N THR A 167 -13.46 -9.06 -14.42
CA THR A 167 -14.79 -8.63 -14.85
C THR A 167 -14.74 -7.30 -15.59
N ILE A 168 -13.96 -6.34 -15.09
CA ILE A 168 -13.75 -5.01 -15.69
C ILE A 168 -13.03 -5.13 -17.04
N TYR A 169 -11.97 -5.94 -17.11
CA TYR A 169 -11.26 -6.15 -18.37
C TYR A 169 -12.17 -6.78 -19.42
N SER A 170 -12.98 -7.77 -19.03
CA SER A 170 -13.95 -8.40 -19.93
C SER A 170 -14.93 -7.37 -20.51
N SER A 171 -15.53 -6.52 -19.68
CA SER A 171 -16.52 -5.53 -20.12
C SER A 171 -15.91 -4.37 -20.94
N MET A 172 -14.68 -3.95 -20.62
CA MET A 172 -14.00 -2.84 -21.30
C MET A 172 -13.22 -3.27 -22.55
N SER A 173 -12.95 -4.56 -22.72
CA SER A 173 -12.14 -5.09 -23.83
C SER A 173 -12.64 -4.68 -25.22
N ALA A 174 -13.96 -4.64 -25.42
CA ALA A 174 -14.58 -4.22 -26.68
C ALA A 174 -14.38 -2.72 -26.97
N VAL A 175 -14.46 -1.88 -25.93
CA VAL A 175 -14.22 -0.43 -26.02
C VAL A 175 -12.74 -0.14 -26.29
N ILE A 176 -11.83 -0.86 -25.63
CA ILE A 176 -10.38 -0.73 -25.85
C ILE A 176 -10.03 -1.13 -27.29
N LYS A 177 -10.55 -2.26 -27.78
CA LYS A 177 -10.27 -2.76 -29.15
C LYS A 177 -10.77 -1.79 -30.22
N SER A 178 -11.96 -1.21 -30.04
CA SER A 178 -12.52 -0.22 -30.97
C SER A 178 -11.78 1.12 -30.95
N ALA A 179 -11.32 1.57 -29.77
CA ALA A 179 -10.50 2.77 -29.64
C ALA A 179 -9.12 2.61 -30.30
N ASN A 180 -8.47 1.46 -30.13
CA ASN A 180 -7.15 1.19 -30.71
C ASN A 180 -7.19 1.18 -32.25
N ASN A 181 -8.16 0.47 -32.83
CA ASN A 181 -8.36 0.47 -34.28
C ASN A 181 -8.56 1.89 -34.82
N ARG A 182 -9.34 2.72 -34.14
CA ARG A 182 -9.59 4.11 -34.54
C ARG A 182 -8.33 4.97 -34.47
N TYR A 183 -7.42 4.71 -33.53
CA TYR A 183 -6.15 5.43 -33.38
C TYR A 183 -5.14 5.05 -34.48
N ASP A 184 -5.05 3.76 -34.84
CA ASP A 184 -4.15 3.28 -35.89
C ASP A 184 -4.46 3.87 -37.27
N HIS A 185 -5.73 4.22 -37.51
CA HIS A 185 -6.17 4.87 -38.75
C HIS A 185 -5.99 6.41 -38.76
N LEU A 186 -5.45 7.03 -37.69
CA LEU A 186 -5.23 8.48 -37.66
C LEU A 186 -3.93 8.87 -38.40
N PRO A 187 -3.97 9.93 -39.24
CA PRO A 187 -2.77 10.44 -39.91
C PRO A 187 -1.72 10.94 -38.90
N PRO A 188 -0.42 10.84 -39.20
CA PRO A 188 0.67 11.11 -38.24
C PRO A 188 0.61 12.50 -37.59
N ALA A 189 0.17 13.52 -38.34
CA ALA A 189 0.06 14.90 -37.87
C ALA A 189 -1.08 15.12 -36.85
N LYS A 190 -2.00 14.16 -36.71
CA LYS A 190 -3.16 14.23 -35.78
C LYS A 190 -2.97 13.35 -34.54
N LYS A 191 -1.83 12.65 -34.45
CA LYS A 191 -1.47 11.88 -33.24
C LYS A 191 -1.18 12.86 -32.11
N LEU A 192 -1.69 12.56 -30.93
CA LEU A 192 -1.58 13.44 -29.77
C LEU A 192 -0.10 13.77 -29.47
N PRO A 193 0.22 15.05 -29.14
CA PRO A 193 1.58 15.44 -28.81
C PRO A 193 2.09 14.69 -27.58
N LYS A 194 3.42 14.52 -27.51
CA LYS A 194 4.12 13.78 -26.46
C LYS A 194 3.68 14.26 -25.08
N GLU A 195 2.98 13.40 -24.34
CA GLU A 195 2.61 13.70 -22.97
C GLU A 195 3.89 13.85 -22.13
N GLN A 196 4.09 15.03 -21.54
CA GLN A 196 5.20 15.25 -20.63
C GLN A 196 5.00 14.35 -19.41
N LYS A 197 5.93 13.42 -19.20
CA LYS A 197 5.95 12.62 -17.96
C LYS A 197 6.13 13.59 -16.78
N GLU A 198 5.08 13.80 -15.99
CA GLU A 198 5.16 14.61 -14.76
C GLU A 198 6.15 14.01 -13.73
N LEU A 199 6.43 12.71 -13.81
CA LEU A 199 7.33 12.02 -12.91
C LEU A 199 8.40 11.23 -13.69
N ARG A 200 9.68 11.47 -13.36
CA ARG A 200 10.79 10.65 -13.83
C ARG A 200 10.91 9.43 -12.93
N ILE A 201 10.61 8.26 -13.49
CA ILE A 201 10.74 6.97 -12.81
C ILE A 201 11.67 6.11 -13.67
N ASP A 202 12.79 5.70 -13.09
CA ASP A 202 13.81 4.94 -13.80
C ASP A 202 13.63 3.42 -13.53
N TRP A 203 13.08 3.03 -12.37
CA TRP A 203 12.91 1.63 -11.94
C TRP A 203 11.66 1.42 -11.09
N PHE A 204 11.06 0.23 -11.15
CA PHE A 204 9.98 -0.22 -10.26
C PHE A 204 10.13 -1.69 -9.88
N LEU A 205 9.55 -2.09 -8.74
CA LEU A 205 9.49 -3.47 -8.29
C LEU A 205 8.30 -4.20 -8.94
N THR A 206 8.55 -5.38 -9.47
CA THR A 206 7.50 -6.29 -9.97
C THR A 206 6.89 -7.14 -8.85
N ALA A 207 5.82 -7.89 -9.16
CA ALA A 207 5.16 -8.79 -8.23
C ALA A 207 6.10 -9.83 -7.59
N ASN A 208 7.14 -10.25 -8.31
CA ASN A 208 8.16 -11.20 -7.83
C ASN A 208 9.39 -10.49 -7.25
N PHE A 209 9.24 -9.24 -6.80
CA PHE A 209 10.31 -8.38 -6.27
C PHE A 209 11.52 -8.17 -7.21
N GLN A 210 11.37 -8.42 -8.52
CA GLN A 210 12.41 -8.12 -9.51
C GLN A 210 12.35 -6.65 -9.93
N LEU A 211 13.52 -6.02 -10.04
CA LEU A 211 13.67 -4.64 -10.55
C LEU A 211 13.49 -4.62 -12.07
N ARG A 212 12.58 -3.77 -12.57
CA ARG A 212 12.40 -3.54 -14.01
C ARG A 212 12.32 -2.05 -14.34
N LYS A 213 12.68 -1.72 -15.59
CA LYS A 213 12.50 -0.37 -16.13
C LYS A 213 11.04 -0.17 -16.59
N PRO A 214 10.43 1.01 -16.37
CA PRO A 214 9.13 1.35 -16.93
C PRO A 214 9.11 1.21 -18.45
N ARG A 215 8.07 0.56 -18.99
CA ARG A 215 7.87 0.46 -20.44
C ARG A 215 7.45 1.81 -21.01
N GLU A 216 7.87 2.10 -22.23
CA GLU A 216 7.37 3.29 -22.94
C GLU A 216 5.89 3.09 -23.28
N VAL A 217 5.03 3.97 -22.76
CA VAL A 217 3.56 3.94 -22.95
C VAL A 217 3.16 4.64 -24.25
N ARG A 218 4.07 4.71 -25.23
CA ARG A 218 3.90 5.52 -26.46
C ARG A 218 2.84 4.97 -27.42
N HIS A 219 2.40 3.73 -27.20
CA HIS A 219 1.52 2.97 -28.09
C HIS A 219 0.19 2.58 -27.44
N TYR A 220 -0.16 3.16 -26.29
CA TYR A 220 -1.40 2.89 -25.54
C TYR A 220 -2.17 4.17 -25.24
#